data_AF-A0A5E7AWZ2-F1
#
_entry.id   AF-A0A5E7AWZ2-F1
#
_cell.length_a   1.000
_cell.length_b   1.000
_cell.length_c   1.000
_cell.angle_alpha   90.00
_cell.angle_beta   90.00
_cell.angle_gamma   90.00
#
_symmetry.space_group_name_H-M   'P 1'
#
loop_
_entity.id
_entity.type
_entity.pdbx_description
1 polymer ?
#
loop_
_entity_poly.entity_id
_entity_poly.type
_entity_poly.pdbx_seq_one_letter_code
_entity_poly.pdbx_strand_id
1 'polypeptide(L)'
;MVEADEDFLGLLAYALYKRHKIEWIRNHDSDNHDAFKQVACTPQQVRMYRDQAEQLAKNFIDESLDQLGAEMKETITNGVIVAKIESLKPGFWRSLGNHTLSGIASVAVALALFGLFTLYSSYQENGGLEGRIKQMTTPLQSSPPNQPQG
;
A
#
# COMPACT_ATOMS: atom_id res chain seq x y z
N MET A 1 -23.52 33.76 -34.88
CA MET A 1 -22.46 34.17 -33.91
C MET A 1 -23.16 34.54 -32.61
N VAL A 2 -22.41 34.59 -31.50
CA VAL A 2 -22.87 34.81 -30.11
C VAL A 2 -24.29 35.34 -30.04
N GLU A 3 -25.22 34.47 -29.66
CA GLU A 3 -26.66 34.77 -29.70
C GLU A 3 -27.14 35.41 -28.40
N ALA A 4 -26.43 35.17 -27.29
CA ALA A 4 -26.66 35.76 -25.98
C ALA A 4 -25.33 35.91 -25.22
N ASP A 5 -25.31 36.75 -24.18
CA ASP A 5 -24.10 36.98 -23.37
C ASP A 5 -23.58 35.69 -22.69
N GLU A 6 -24.45 34.70 -22.47
CA GLU A 6 -24.12 33.38 -21.92
C GLU A 6 -23.93 32.28 -22.99
N ASP A 7 -23.89 32.62 -24.29
CA ASP A 7 -23.65 31.65 -25.38
C ASP A 7 -22.17 31.21 -25.41
N PHE A 8 -21.81 30.29 -24.51
CA PHE A 8 -20.46 29.73 -24.42
C PHE A 8 -19.95 29.16 -25.75
N LEU A 9 -20.80 28.41 -26.46
CA LEU A 9 -20.46 27.86 -27.78
C LEU A 9 -20.24 28.97 -28.80
N GLY A 10 -21.04 30.03 -28.75
CA GLY A 10 -20.87 31.24 -29.56
C GLY A 10 -19.56 31.96 -29.27
N LEU A 11 -19.18 32.09 -28.00
CA LEU A 11 -17.92 32.71 -27.58
C LEU A 11 -16.71 31.90 -28.06
N LEU A 12 -16.79 30.57 -27.95
CA LEU A 12 -15.76 29.66 -28.42
C LEU A 12 -15.65 29.69 -29.96
N ALA A 13 -16.79 29.69 -30.67
CA ALA A 13 -16.83 29.85 -32.12
C ALA A 13 -16.24 31.20 -32.58
N TYR A 14 -16.48 32.28 -31.82
CA TYR A 14 -15.89 33.58 -32.07
C TYR A 14 -14.37 33.59 -31.87
N ALA A 15 -13.88 32.91 -30.83
CA ALA A 15 -12.44 32.73 -30.61
C ALA A 15 -11.79 31.96 -31.78
N LEU A 16 -12.45 30.91 -32.28
CA LEU A 16 -12.00 30.16 -33.46
C LEU A 16 -11.94 31.04 -34.72
N TYR A 17 -12.98 31.86 -34.96
CA TYR A 17 -12.99 32.84 -36.04
C TYR A 17 -11.81 33.83 -35.93
N LYS A 18 -11.53 34.36 -34.73
CA LYS A 18 -10.40 35.28 -34.50
C LYS A 18 -9.06 34.62 -34.74
N ARG A 19 -8.90 33.36 -34.32
CA ARG A 19 -7.68 32.59 -34.61
C ARG A 19 -7.46 32.44 -36.10
N HIS A 20 -8.49 32.05 -36.86
CA HIS A 20 -8.40 31.95 -38.33
C HIS A 20 -8.07 33.30 -38.98
N LYS A 21 -8.63 34.40 -38.46
CA LYS A 21 -8.30 35.75 -38.94
C LYS A 21 -6.82 36.10 -38.72
N ILE A 22 -6.26 35.75 -37.56
CA ILE A 22 -4.85 35.98 -37.23
C ILE A 22 -3.95 35.16 -38.18
N GLU A 23 -4.28 33.89 -38.39
CA GLU A 23 -3.55 33.01 -39.33
C GLU A 23 -3.61 33.55 -40.76
N TRP A 24 -4.77 34.02 -41.19
CA TRP A 24 -4.93 34.62 -42.51
C TRP A 24 -4.04 35.84 -42.70
N ILE A 25 -4.02 36.77 -41.73
CA ILE A 25 -3.18 37.98 -41.75
C ILE A 25 -1.68 37.65 -41.69
N ARG A 26 -1.30 36.58 -41.00
CA ARG A 26 0.11 36.15 -40.96
C ARG A 26 0.60 35.59 -42.30
N ASN A 27 -0.30 34.98 -43.07
CA ASN A 27 0.02 34.28 -44.30
C ASN A 27 -0.26 35.08 -45.57
N HIS A 28 -0.90 36.25 -45.46
CA HIS A 28 -1.22 37.14 -46.58
C HIS A 28 -0.78 38.57 -46.25
N ASP A 29 -0.47 39.35 -47.29
CA ASP A 29 -0.11 40.75 -47.12
C ASP A 29 -1.26 41.57 -46.53
N SER A 30 -0.90 42.65 -45.80
CA SER A 30 -1.79 43.36 -44.87
C SER A 30 -3.04 44.01 -45.49
N ASP A 31 -3.16 44.04 -46.81
CA ASP A 31 -4.30 44.65 -47.51
C ASP A 31 -5.47 43.68 -47.80
N ASN A 32 -5.33 42.38 -47.50
CA ASN A 32 -6.33 41.39 -47.92
C ASN A 32 -7.43 41.08 -46.88
N HIS A 33 -7.82 42.09 -46.09
CA HIS A 33 -8.81 41.96 -45.02
C HIS A 33 -10.23 41.73 -45.53
N ASP A 34 -10.60 42.33 -46.66
CA ASP A 34 -11.94 42.20 -47.22
C ASP A 34 -12.14 40.86 -47.93
N ALA A 35 -11.09 40.28 -48.54
CA ALA A 35 -11.17 38.92 -49.04
C ALA A 35 -11.36 37.90 -47.91
N PHE A 36 -10.73 38.11 -46.75
CA PHE A 36 -10.97 37.26 -45.59
C PHE A 36 -12.44 37.28 -45.16
N LYS A 37 -13.06 38.46 -45.09
CA LYS A 37 -14.49 38.57 -44.74
C LYS A 37 -15.37 37.82 -45.72
N GLN A 38 -15.07 37.90 -47.03
CA GLN A 38 -15.84 37.21 -48.05
C GLN A 38 -15.78 35.69 -47.90
N VAL A 39 -14.64 35.15 -47.45
CA VAL A 39 -14.49 33.71 -47.22
C VAL A 39 -15.04 33.31 -45.84
N ALA A 40 -14.58 33.95 -44.78
CA ALA A 40 -14.80 33.52 -43.39
C ALA A 40 -16.17 33.91 -42.79
N CYS A 41 -16.90 34.85 -43.39
CA CYS A 41 -18.24 35.25 -42.93
C CYS A 41 -19.38 34.61 -43.74
N THR A 42 -19.08 33.64 -44.61
CA THR A 42 -20.15 32.88 -45.28
C THR A 42 -20.99 32.09 -44.26
N PRO A 43 -22.29 31.86 -44.52
CA PRO A 43 -23.13 31.08 -43.62
C PRO A 43 -22.58 29.68 -43.32
N GLN A 44 -21.89 29.08 -44.29
CA GLN A 44 -21.25 27.79 -44.14
C GLN A 44 -20.02 27.85 -43.21
N GLN A 45 -19.16 28.85 -43.34
CA GLN A 45 -17.99 29.03 -42.47
C GLN A 45 -18.40 29.38 -41.04
N VAL A 46 -19.44 30.21 -40.86
CA VAL A 46 -19.98 30.52 -39.54
C VAL A 46 -20.53 29.26 -38.84
N ARG A 47 -21.23 28.38 -39.59
CA ARG A 47 -21.65 27.07 -39.08
C ARG A 47 -20.46 26.19 -38.72
N MET A 48 -19.44 26.13 -39.58
CA MET A 48 -18.22 25.36 -39.32
C MET A 48 -17.55 25.77 -38.01
N TYR A 49 -17.46 27.07 -37.69
CA TYR A 49 -16.91 27.50 -36.39
C TYR A 49 -17.76 27.08 -35.20
N ARG A 50 -19.09 27.04 -35.34
CA ARG A 50 -19.97 26.54 -34.28
C ARG A 50 -19.80 25.03 -34.10
N ASP A 51 -19.73 24.27 -35.19
CA ASP A 51 -19.53 22.83 -35.14
C ASP A 51 -18.17 22.47 -34.50
N GLN A 52 -17.11 23.21 -34.85
CA GLN A 52 -15.79 23.06 -34.24
C GLN A 52 -15.78 23.44 -32.76
N ALA A 53 -16.50 24.50 -32.37
CA ALA A 53 -16.65 24.87 -30.97
C ALA A 53 -17.38 23.77 -30.18
N GLU A 54 -18.43 23.20 -30.76
CA GLU A 54 -19.17 22.09 -30.14
C GLU A 54 -18.28 20.86 -29.94
N GLN A 55 -17.52 20.47 -30.96
CA GLN A 55 -16.58 19.35 -30.85
C GLN A 55 -15.50 19.60 -29.80
N LEU A 56 -14.93 20.81 -29.76
CA LEU A 56 -13.90 21.16 -28.78
C LEU A 56 -14.46 21.13 -27.35
N ALA A 57 -15.68 21.64 -27.14
CA ALA A 57 -16.35 21.59 -25.85
C ALA A 57 -16.65 20.15 -25.41
N LYS A 58 -17.12 19.29 -26.32
CA LYS A 58 -17.36 17.86 -26.03
C LYS A 58 -16.08 17.15 -25.64
N ASN A 59 -15.01 17.31 -26.43
CA ASN A 59 -13.73 16.68 -26.13
C ASN A 59 -13.18 17.14 -24.77
N PHE A 60 -13.30 18.42 -24.45
CA PHE A 60 -12.87 18.95 -23.15
C PHE A 60 -13.67 18.33 -22.00
N ILE A 61 -14.99 18.18 -22.15
CA ILE A 61 -15.85 17.54 -21.15
C ILE A 61 -15.46 16.08 -20.99
N ASP A 62 -15.30 15.34 -22.09
CA ASP A 62 -14.94 13.92 -22.06
C ASP A 62 -13.58 13.71 -21.39
N GLU A 63 -12.55 14.49 -21.76
CA GLU A 63 -11.23 14.41 -21.15
C GLU A 63 -11.26 14.76 -19.65
N SER A 64 -12.01 15.81 -19.27
CA SER A 64 -12.13 16.22 -17.87
C SER A 64 -12.85 15.18 -17.02
N LEU A 65 -13.89 14.54 -17.57
CA LEU A 65 -14.64 13.49 -16.89
C LEU A 65 -13.83 12.20 -16.77
N ASP A 66 -13.06 11.83 -17.80
CA ASP A 66 -12.17 10.67 -17.75
C ASP A 66 -11.08 10.86 -16.70
N GLN A 67 -10.48 12.06 -16.64
CA GLN A 67 -9.49 12.38 -15.62
C GLN A 67 -10.09 12.34 -14.21
N LEU A 68 -11.27 12.93 -14.01
CA LEU A 68 -11.97 12.91 -12.73
C LEU A 68 -12.34 11.47 -12.31
N GLY A 69 -12.80 10.66 -13.26
CA GLY A 69 -13.13 9.26 -13.03
C GLY A 69 -11.90 8.43 -12.62
N ALA A 70 -10.75 8.68 -13.26
CA ALA A 70 -9.49 8.04 -12.91
C ALA A 70 -9.04 8.43 -11.48
N GLU A 71 -9.08 9.71 -11.14
CA GLU A 71 -8.70 10.21 -9.80
C GLU A 71 -9.64 9.68 -8.71
N MET A 72 -10.95 9.66 -8.96
CA MET A 72 -11.92 9.07 -8.04
C MET A 72 -11.67 7.57 -7.82
N LYS A 73 -11.40 6.83 -8.89
CA LYS A 73 -11.10 5.40 -8.81
C LYS A 73 -9.83 5.15 -8.00
N GLU A 74 -8.78 5.93 -8.22
CA GLU A 74 -7.54 5.84 -7.47
C GLU A 74 -7.77 6.13 -5.98
N THR A 75 -8.47 7.22 -5.67
CA THR A 75 -8.80 7.62 -4.29
C THR A 75 -9.60 6.56 -3.55
N ILE A 76 -10.61 5.96 -4.20
CA ILE A 76 -11.43 4.91 -3.57
C ILE A 76 -10.60 3.65 -3.36
N THR A 77 -9.83 3.23 -4.37
CA THR A 77 -9.06 1.98 -4.31
C THR A 77 -7.95 2.06 -3.28
N ASN A 78 -7.16 3.14 -3.30
CA ASN A 78 -5.98 3.28 -2.45
C ASN A 78 -6.33 3.83 -1.06
N GLY A 79 -7.28 4.76 -0.96
CA GLY A 79 -7.60 5.43 0.30
C GLY A 79 -8.60 4.66 1.16
N VAL A 80 -9.73 4.25 0.57
CA VAL A 80 -10.86 3.73 1.34
C VAL A 80 -10.79 2.20 1.48
N ILE A 81 -10.51 1.50 0.38
CA ILE A 81 -10.55 0.03 0.38
C ILE A 81 -9.35 -0.55 1.13
N VAL A 82 -8.13 -0.09 0.84
CA VAL A 82 -6.92 -0.60 1.51
C VAL A 82 -6.96 -0.32 3.01
N ALA A 83 -7.28 0.92 3.43
CA ALA A 83 -7.38 1.26 4.85
C ALA A 83 -8.46 0.44 5.59
N LYS A 84 -9.58 0.12 4.92
CA LYS A 84 -10.63 -0.70 5.49
C LYS A 84 -10.24 -2.18 5.57
N ILE A 85 -9.51 -2.70 4.58
CA ILE A 85 -8.97 -4.06 4.62
C ILE A 85 -7.89 -4.19 5.71
N GLU A 86 -7.01 -3.20 5.86
CA GLU A 86 -5.98 -3.19 6.89
C GLU A 86 -6.58 -3.12 8.30
N SER A 87 -7.62 -2.32 8.50
CA SER A 87 -8.34 -2.25 9.78
C SER A 87 -9.15 -3.50 10.10
N LEU A 88 -9.45 -4.36 9.12
CA LEU A 88 -10.07 -5.69 9.30
C LEU A 88 -9.04 -6.82 9.52
N LYS A 89 -7.75 -6.58 9.29
CA LYS A 89 -6.66 -7.53 9.56
C LYS A 89 -6.07 -7.60 10.99
N PRO A 90 -6.51 -6.89 12.05
CA PRO A 90 -5.90 -7.02 13.38
C PRO A 90 -6.16 -8.38 14.04
N GLY A 91 -7.10 -9.18 13.52
CA GLY A 91 -7.38 -10.54 14.01
C GLY A 91 -6.27 -11.54 13.71
N PHE A 92 -5.60 -11.44 12.56
CA PHE A 92 -4.59 -12.44 12.16
C PHE A 92 -3.34 -12.36 13.05
N TRP A 93 -2.80 -11.16 13.28
CA TRP A 93 -1.60 -10.97 14.10
C TRP A 93 -1.84 -11.21 15.59
N ARG A 94 -3.01 -10.82 16.12
CA ARG A 94 -3.40 -11.16 17.50
C ARG A 94 -3.61 -12.66 17.68
N SER A 95 -4.21 -13.34 16.69
CA SER A 95 -4.40 -14.79 16.71
C SER A 95 -3.06 -15.54 16.64
N LEU A 96 -2.15 -15.14 15.75
CA LEU A 96 -0.81 -15.72 15.66
C LEU A 96 -0.02 -15.56 16.96
N GLY A 97 -0.04 -14.38 17.59
CA GLY A 97 0.64 -14.10 18.85
C GLY A 97 0.16 -14.98 20.01
N ASN A 98 -1.16 -15.15 20.14
CA ASN A 98 -1.73 -15.99 21.20
C ASN A 98 -1.38 -17.48 21.03
N HIS A 99 -1.41 -18.00 19.79
CA HIS A 99 -1.03 -19.39 19.53
C HIS A 99 0.47 -19.64 19.74
N THR A 100 1.35 -18.73 19.29
CA THR A 100 2.80 -18.88 19.50
C THR A 100 3.19 -18.80 20.98
N LEU A 101 2.58 -17.90 21.76
CA LEU A 101 2.84 -17.80 23.19
C LEU A 101 2.43 -19.08 23.95
N SER A 102 1.28 -19.65 23.60
CA SER A 102 0.82 -20.92 24.18
C SER A 102 1.74 -22.10 23.81
N GLY A 103 2.26 -22.12 22.58
CA GLY A 103 3.22 -23.12 22.12
C GLY A 103 4.53 -23.05 22.91
N ILE A 104 5.10 -21.85 23.05
CA ILE A 104 6.33 -21.63 23.83
C ILE A 104 6.13 -21.99 25.31
N ALA A 105 4.99 -21.63 25.91
CA ALA A 105 4.67 -22.00 27.28
C ALA A 105 4.58 -23.52 27.46
N SER A 106 4.00 -24.24 26.50
CA SER A 106 3.90 -25.70 26.55
C SER A 106 5.26 -26.39 26.50
N VAL A 107 6.17 -25.90 25.65
CA VAL A 107 7.55 -26.41 25.56
C VAL A 107 8.31 -26.15 26.85
N ALA A 108 8.16 -24.96 27.45
CA ALA A 108 8.80 -24.64 28.72
C ALA A 108 8.34 -25.59 29.85
N VAL A 109 7.04 -25.87 29.93
CA VAL A 109 6.48 -26.81 30.91
C VAL A 109 6.97 -28.25 30.65
N ALA A 110 7.01 -28.69 29.40
CA ALA A 110 7.52 -30.02 29.04
C ALA A 110 8.99 -30.20 29.42
N LEU A 111 9.83 -29.19 29.16
CA LEU A 111 11.24 -29.20 29.54
C LEU A 111 11.42 -29.20 31.07
N ALA A 112 10.59 -28.47 31.80
CA ALA A 112 10.62 -28.46 33.26
C ALA A 112 10.25 -29.84 33.84
N LEU A 113 9.19 -30.47 33.34
CA LEU A 113 8.78 -31.81 33.75
C LEU A 113 9.84 -32.86 33.41
N PHE A 114 10.42 -32.78 32.21
CA PHE A 114 11.49 -33.67 31.79
C PHE A 114 12.74 -33.50 32.67
N GLY A 115 13.13 -32.26 32.98
CA GLY A 115 14.24 -31.97 33.89
C GLY A 115 14.01 -32.47 35.31
N LEU A 116 12.80 -32.35 35.83
CA LEU A 116 12.44 -32.90 37.15
C LEU A 116 12.45 -34.43 37.14
N PHE A 117 11.96 -35.05 36.06
CA PHE A 117 11.96 -36.49 35.90
C PHE A 117 13.39 -37.07 35.82
N THR A 118 14.26 -36.46 35.02
CA THR A 118 15.66 -36.90 34.89
C THR A 118 16.44 -36.71 36.19
N LEU A 119 16.18 -35.63 36.93
CA LEU A 119 16.76 -35.40 38.25
C LEU A 119 16.28 -36.44 39.27
N TYR A 120 14.98 -36.75 39.26
CA TYR A 120 14.39 -37.75 40.15
C TYR A 120 14.90 -39.16 39.84
N SER A 121 14.99 -39.53 38.55
CA SER A 121 15.52 -40.83 38.14
C SER A 121 17.00 -40.98 38.53
N SER A 122 17.81 -39.94 38.33
CA SER A 122 19.21 -39.94 38.77
C SER A 122 19.36 -40.03 40.29
N TYR A 123 18.49 -39.35 41.04
CA TYR A 123 18.47 -39.45 42.51
C TYR A 123 18.12 -40.86 42.99
N GLN A 124 17.15 -41.52 42.35
CA GLN A 124 16.75 -42.89 42.67
C GLN A 124 17.82 -43.92 42.28
N GLU A 125 18.46 -43.77 41.12
CA GLU A 125 19.55 -44.63 40.65
C GLU A 125 20.77 -44.57 41.58
N ASN A 126 21.06 -43.39 42.14
CA ASN A 126 22.09 -43.20 43.18
C ASN A 126 21.68 -43.72 44.58
N GLY A 127 20.59 -44.48 44.68
CA GLY A 127 20.11 -45.09 45.92
C GLY A 127 19.33 -44.14 46.83
N GLY A 128 18.95 -42.95 46.35
CA GLY A 128 18.17 -41.97 47.10
C GLY A 128 18.80 -41.56 48.44
N LEU A 129 17.97 -41.38 49.47
CA LEU A 129 18.43 -41.05 50.83
C LEU A 129 19.30 -42.16 51.42
N GLU A 130 18.98 -43.43 51.16
CA GLU A 130 19.71 -44.58 51.70
C GLU A 130 21.12 -44.71 51.11
N GLY A 131 21.29 -44.46 49.81
CA GLY A 131 22.59 -44.43 49.14
C GLY A 131 23.50 -43.34 49.67
N ARG A 132 22.94 -42.13 49.90
CA ARG A 132 23.69 -41.01 50.51
C ARG A 132 24.03 -41.24 51.97
N ILE A 133 23.13 -41.86 52.75
CA ILE A 133 23.39 -42.22 54.15
C ILE A 133 24.52 -43.27 54.22
N LYS A 134 24.51 -44.28 53.35
CA LYS A 134 25.59 -45.27 53.26
C LYS A 134 26.94 -44.66 52.89
N GLN A 135 26.98 -43.70 51.95
CA GLN A 135 28.22 -42.99 51.62
C GLN A 135 28.77 -42.15 52.79
N MET A 136 27.90 -41.56 53.61
CA MET A 136 28.33 -40.81 54.80
C MET A 136 28.71 -41.70 55.99
N THR A 137 28.21 -42.93 56.05
CA THR A 137 28.50 -43.88 57.14
C THR A 137 29.64 -44.86 56.82
N THR A 138 30.19 -44.87 55.60
CA THR A 138 31.45 -45.56 55.31
C THR A 138 32.58 -44.90 56.11
N PRO A 139 33.19 -45.60 57.10
CA PRO A 139 34.24 -45.00 57.91
C PRO A 139 35.50 -44.72 57.07
N LEU A 140 36.16 -43.59 57.34
CA LEU A 140 37.50 -43.25 56.87
C LEU A 140 38.51 -44.28 57.40
N GLN A 141 38.62 -45.45 56.78
CA GLN A 141 39.59 -46.47 57.18
C GLN A 141 40.93 -46.25 56.46
N SER A 142 41.71 -45.36 57.09
CA SER A 142 43.16 -45.42 57.37
C SER A 142 44.15 -45.84 56.28
N SER A 143 45.06 -44.90 55.98
CA SER A 143 46.41 -45.09 55.44
C SER A 143 47.13 -46.35 55.95
N PRO A 144 47.93 -47.04 55.13
CA PRO A 144 48.75 -48.14 55.61
C PRO A 144 49.93 -47.63 56.48
N PRO A 145 50.21 -48.27 57.63
CA PRO A 145 51.31 -47.90 58.51
C PRO A 145 52.66 -48.46 58.00
N ASN A 146 53.71 -47.74 58.39
CA ASN A 146 55.10 -47.94 58.01
C ASN A 146 55.78 -49.04 58.85
N GLN A 147 56.76 -49.73 58.22
CA GLN A 147 57.99 -50.34 58.78
C GLN A 147 57.96 -51.72 59.50
N PRO A 148 59.08 -52.49 59.61
CA PRO A 148 60.49 -52.05 59.65
C PRO A 148 61.56 -52.84 58.88
N GLN A 149 62.79 -52.30 58.92
CA GLN A 149 64.07 -52.89 58.54
C GLN A 149 64.45 -54.07 59.45
N GLY A 150 65.07 -55.09 58.85
CA GLY A 150 65.76 -56.21 59.50
C GLY A 150 66.70 -56.86 58.50
#